data_AF-A0A7S0P6X7-F1
#
_entry.id   AF-A0A7S0P6X7-F1
#
_cell.length_a   1.000
_cell.length_b   1.000
_cell.length_c   1.000
_cell.angle_alpha   90.00
_cell.angle_beta   90.00
_cell.angle_gamma   90.00
#
_symmetry.space_group_name_H-M   'P 1'
#
loop_
_entity.id
_entity.type
_entity.pdbx_description
1 polymer ?
#
loop_
_entity_poly.entity_id
_entity_poly.type
_entity_poly.pdbx_seq_one_letter_code
_entity_poly.pdbx_strand_id
1 'polypeptide(L)'
;GSGALTDASACSLAEADIRLAGLLAPPADGEVESVAETGVLDEAALAAAAAAAAPDDADGSSGAVAVSVRWDHLAGPAEALRDAKLRTPDGLALVRLASLLTMLRRAVGGSAGENSQKQQQQQQQQLSGGSESGPASGVDWAAVDASVDAFDELPSIPDSAAAEVAAARAASHARAMARRLRLALLLGQPRGAVGDMQCDALEFDELVGLVRKAATSGSGAASSSAEAGKEGTARGGVMQVPAVAELVSSAALVAECRKHAKAGDWDALEAVLATDEAGSATPLAEAEILRFSREVRERRAEQRLSAALSEGGLAGRVGRPDRDSVSTAGLERAVEASGSARGPRAVALLEFATAVVLPLRRAVLAGDWDEAAAMVAGVEDDQVPAECAAEVELAVGIAEERAVVAHLVRGLSLGRVACAAGSAEIDAAAVETAPLLSEVRTVGPLERRTALSRVLTVAAESTASMRAAVQQGSWAEAAQLAAAQLERLAEAD
;
A
#
# COMPACT_ATOMS: atom_id res chain seq x y z
N GLY A 1 32.30 -7.02 -45.39
CA GLY A 1 32.18 -5.79 -44.59
C GLY A 1 31.01 -6.00 -43.64
N SER A 2 31.18 -5.98 -42.32
CA SER A 2 31.57 -4.82 -41.47
C SER A 2 30.44 -3.77 -41.47
N GLY A 3 29.79 -3.37 -40.37
CA GLY A 3 29.94 -3.63 -38.91
C GLY A 3 28.56 -3.68 -38.24
N ALA A 4 28.34 -4.32 -37.08
CA ALA A 4 28.86 -4.10 -35.73
C ALA A 4 28.29 -2.84 -35.04
N LEU A 5 27.32 -3.08 -34.13
CA LEU A 5 26.99 -2.37 -32.88
C LEU A 5 26.08 -3.36 -32.11
N THR A 6 26.63 -4.28 -31.33
CA THR A 6 26.72 -4.25 -29.85
C THR A 6 25.45 -3.72 -29.18
N ASP A 7 24.63 -4.64 -28.66
CA ASP A 7 23.84 -4.35 -27.47
C ASP A 7 23.97 -5.48 -26.46
N ALA A 8 24.54 -5.08 -25.33
CA ALA A 8 24.61 -5.81 -24.09
C ALA A 8 23.43 -5.37 -23.24
N SER A 9 22.49 -6.27 -22.98
CA SER A 9 21.64 -6.28 -21.77
C SER A 9 20.72 -7.49 -21.80
N ALA A 10 21.29 -8.65 -21.50
CA ALA A 10 20.55 -9.84 -21.09
C ALA A 10 21.25 -10.48 -19.89
N CYS A 11 21.49 -9.67 -18.86
CA CYS A 11 21.90 -10.10 -17.52
C CYS A 11 21.20 -9.19 -16.52
N SER A 12 20.09 -9.64 -15.93
CA SER A 12 19.56 -9.17 -14.63
C SER A 12 18.11 -9.63 -14.47
N LEU A 13 17.86 -10.93 -14.28
CA LEU A 13 16.61 -11.42 -13.67
C LEU A 13 16.70 -12.86 -13.13
N ALA A 14 17.90 -13.45 -13.04
CA ALA A 14 18.12 -14.80 -12.50
C ALA A 14 19.05 -14.86 -11.27
N GLU A 15 19.49 -13.71 -10.72
CA GLU A 15 20.41 -13.66 -9.57
C GLU A 15 19.80 -13.14 -8.26
N ALA A 16 18.49 -12.87 -8.21
CA ALA A 16 17.82 -12.45 -6.97
C ALA A 16 17.17 -13.60 -6.18
N ASP A 17 16.95 -14.77 -6.78
CA ASP A 17 16.21 -15.89 -6.15
C ASP A 17 17.08 -17.00 -5.53
N ILE A 18 18.41 -16.85 -5.51
CA ILE A 18 19.33 -17.88 -4.95
C ILE A 18 19.88 -17.51 -3.55
N ARG A 19 19.46 -16.41 -2.93
CA ARG A 19 19.91 -16.04 -1.56
C ARG A 19 18.93 -16.32 -0.42
N LEU A 20 17.78 -16.97 -0.66
CA LEU A 20 16.82 -17.30 0.41
C LEU A 20 16.56 -18.79 0.66
N ALA A 21 17.22 -19.70 -0.08
CA ALA A 21 17.11 -21.14 0.13
C ALA A 21 18.29 -21.78 0.90
N GLY A 22 19.21 -20.97 1.44
CA GLY A 22 20.48 -21.44 2.06
C GLY A 22 20.51 -21.51 3.59
N LEU A 23 19.41 -21.29 4.31
CA LEU A 23 19.40 -21.21 5.78
C LEU A 23 18.58 -22.30 6.49
N LEU A 24 18.08 -23.30 5.75
CA LEU A 24 17.38 -24.47 6.30
C LEU A 24 17.87 -25.75 5.64
N ALA A 25 19.11 -26.12 5.93
CA ALA A 25 19.58 -27.49 5.73
C ALA A 25 20.48 -27.88 6.92
N PRO A 26 20.22 -29.00 7.61
CA PRO A 26 21.07 -29.50 8.67
C PRO A 26 22.36 -30.09 8.06
N PRO A 27 23.53 -29.97 8.72
CA PRO A 27 24.68 -30.76 8.33
C PRO A 27 24.46 -32.20 8.82
N ALA A 28 24.43 -33.14 7.89
CA ALA A 28 24.55 -34.56 8.16
C ALA A 28 25.99 -35.02 7.95
N ASP A 29 26.44 -35.81 8.93
CA ASP A 29 27.43 -36.88 8.87
C ASP A 29 28.92 -36.53 9.04
N GLY A 30 29.36 -36.74 10.28
CA GLY A 30 30.70 -37.15 10.66
C GLY A 30 30.61 -38.13 11.83
N GLU A 31 30.71 -39.42 11.52
CA GLU A 31 30.69 -40.56 12.44
C GLU A 31 31.81 -40.46 13.49
N VAL A 32 31.49 -40.64 14.78
CA VAL A 32 32.38 -41.28 15.77
C VAL A 32 31.52 -42.05 16.78
N GLU A 33 31.94 -43.31 17.00
CA GLU A 33 31.36 -44.37 17.82
C GLU A 33 30.87 -43.95 19.21
N SER A 34 29.60 -44.28 19.53
CA SER A 34 29.12 -44.37 20.91
C SER A 34 29.19 -45.83 21.38
N VAL A 35 30.23 -46.17 22.13
CA VAL A 35 30.23 -47.33 23.01
C VAL A 35 29.52 -46.94 24.30
N ALA A 36 28.49 -47.70 24.64
CA ALA A 36 27.84 -47.66 25.94
C ALA A 36 28.81 -48.21 27.00
N GLU A 37 29.02 -47.48 28.10
CA GLU A 37 29.39 -48.11 29.38
C GLU A 37 28.94 -47.24 30.55
N THR A 38 28.13 -47.88 31.39
CA THR A 38 27.57 -47.41 32.65
C THR A 38 28.64 -47.33 33.73
N GLY A 39 28.81 -46.17 34.34
CA GLY A 39 29.64 -45.97 35.54
C GLY A 39 28.81 -45.37 36.67
N VAL A 40 28.40 -46.23 37.61
CA VAL A 40 27.82 -45.85 38.91
C VAL A 40 28.93 -45.16 39.71
N LEU A 41 28.69 -43.93 40.19
CA LEU A 41 29.55 -43.29 41.19
C LEU A 41 28.92 -43.39 42.58
N ASP A 42 29.80 -43.76 43.49
CA ASP A 42 29.62 -44.32 44.82
C ASP A 42 29.21 -43.26 45.87
N GLU A 43 28.21 -43.61 46.68
CA GLU A 43 27.67 -42.82 47.80
C GLU A 43 28.73 -42.56 48.89
N ALA A 44 29.84 -43.32 48.88
CA ALA A 44 30.96 -43.17 49.80
C ALA A 44 31.84 -41.94 49.54
N ALA A 45 31.86 -41.37 48.32
CA ALA A 45 32.66 -40.18 48.01
C ALA A 45 32.05 -38.87 48.55
N LEU A 46 30.72 -38.83 48.71
CA LEU A 46 30.02 -37.66 49.26
C LEU A 46 30.14 -37.58 50.79
N ALA A 47 30.26 -38.72 51.48
CA ALA A 47 30.42 -38.77 52.94
C ALA A 47 31.82 -38.31 53.41
N ALA A 48 32.85 -38.43 52.56
CA ALA A 48 34.22 -38.00 52.89
C ALA A 48 34.43 -36.48 52.81
N ALA A 49 33.66 -35.77 51.98
CA ALA A 49 33.76 -34.31 51.85
C ALA A 49 33.07 -33.55 53.00
N ALA A 50 32.09 -34.17 53.67
CA ALA A 50 31.36 -33.57 54.79
C ALA A 50 32.12 -33.64 56.13
N ALA A 51 33.19 -34.45 56.23
CA ALA A 51 33.95 -34.63 57.47
C ALA A 51 35.18 -33.70 57.62
N ALA A 52 35.47 -32.84 56.63
CA ALA A 52 36.70 -32.02 56.60
C ALA A 52 36.51 -30.52 56.91
N ALA A 53 35.33 -30.09 57.36
CA ALA A 53 35.05 -28.67 57.66
C ALA A 53 34.52 -28.48 59.08
N ALA A 54 35.40 -28.64 60.06
CA ALA A 54 35.27 -27.99 61.36
C ALA A 54 36.60 -27.32 61.70
N PRO A 55 36.61 -26.02 61.97
CA PRO A 55 37.58 -25.45 62.89
C PRO A 55 36.88 -24.81 64.09
N ASP A 56 37.41 -25.19 65.25
CA ASP A 56 37.28 -24.54 66.56
C ASP A 56 37.66 -23.05 66.49
N ASP A 57 37.08 -22.34 67.45
CA ASP A 57 37.21 -20.91 67.74
C ASP A 57 38.65 -20.37 67.73
N ALA A 58 38.87 -19.24 67.01
CA ALA A 58 39.52 -18.03 67.54
C ALA A 58 39.62 -16.92 66.48
N ASP A 59 39.24 -15.72 66.92
CA ASP A 59 39.57 -14.38 66.43
C ASP A 59 38.97 -13.85 65.11
N GLY A 60 38.32 -12.69 65.27
CA GLY A 60 37.52 -12.01 64.25
C GLY A 60 38.32 -11.49 63.07
N SER A 61 37.81 -11.76 61.87
CA SER A 61 37.71 -10.77 60.80
C SER A 61 36.56 -11.14 59.87
N SER A 62 35.76 -10.14 59.49
CA SER A 62 34.64 -10.27 58.57
C SER A 62 35.16 -10.52 57.15
N GLY A 63 34.97 -11.73 56.65
CA GLY A 63 35.16 -12.09 55.25
C GLY A 63 33.92 -12.82 54.74
N ALA A 64 33.05 -12.14 54.00
CA ALA A 64 31.89 -12.75 53.37
C ALA A 64 32.34 -13.63 52.19
N VAL A 65 32.35 -14.95 52.39
CA VAL A 65 32.53 -15.94 51.32
C VAL A 65 31.19 -16.13 50.60
N ALA A 66 31.11 -15.68 49.35
CA ALA A 66 29.96 -15.94 48.49
C ALA A 66 29.97 -17.40 48.03
N VAL A 67 29.08 -18.22 48.59
CA VAL A 67 28.83 -19.59 48.12
C VAL A 67 27.83 -19.52 46.95
N SER A 68 28.31 -19.79 45.74
CA SER A 68 27.48 -19.99 44.55
C SER A 68 26.92 -21.42 44.58
N VAL A 69 25.60 -21.56 44.77
CA VAL A 69 24.90 -22.83 44.61
C VAL A 69 24.20 -22.83 43.26
N ARG A 70 24.54 -23.78 42.37
CA ARG A 70 23.78 -24.07 41.14
C ARG A 70 22.58 -24.95 41.48
N TRP A 71 21.39 -24.50 41.11
CA TRP A 71 20.09 -25.09 41.46
C TRP A 71 19.39 -25.75 40.26
N ASP A 72 20.13 -26.42 39.38
CA ASP A 72 19.56 -26.85 38.09
C ASP A 72 18.82 -28.21 38.12
N HIS A 73 18.76 -28.92 39.27
CA HIS A 73 18.18 -30.28 39.33
C HIS A 73 17.19 -30.58 40.46
N LEU A 74 16.58 -29.57 41.10
CA LEU A 74 15.57 -29.82 42.13
C LEU A 74 14.15 -29.46 41.64
N ALA A 75 13.42 -30.50 41.23
CA ALA A 75 11.97 -30.45 41.15
C ALA A 75 11.39 -30.34 42.58
N GLY A 76 11.08 -29.11 43.01
CA GLY A 76 10.34 -28.85 44.26
C GLY A 76 11.04 -27.99 45.32
N PRO A 77 11.40 -26.72 45.05
CA PRO A 77 12.00 -25.83 46.06
C PRO A 77 11.02 -25.43 47.17
N ALA A 78 9.70 -25.51 46.93
CA ALA A 78 8.68 -25.14 47.91
C ALA A 78 8.49 -26.18 49.04
N GLU A 79 8.84 -27.45 48.79
CA GLU A 79 8.73 -28.52 49.80
C GLU A 79 9.99 -28.60 50.66
N ALA A 80 11.18 -28.45 50.08
CA ALA A 80 12.44 -28.41 50.82
C ALA A 80 12.53 -27.24 51.82
N LEU A 81 11.90 -26.10 51.54
CA LEU A 81 11.82 -24.95 52.45
C LEU A 81 10.70 -25.06 53.49
N ARG A 82 9.70 -25.94 53.31
CA ARG A 82 8.67 -26.22 54.32
C ARG A 82 9.21 -27.08 55.46
N ASP A 83 10.17 -27.95 55.19
CA ASP A 83 10.76 -28.85 56.18
C ASP A 83 11.88 -28.20 57.01
N ALA A 84 12.48 -27.12 56.53
CA ALA A 84 13.34 -26.28 57.36
C ALA A 84 12.49 -25.53 58.39
N LYS A 85 12.79 -25.68 59.70
CA LYS A 85 12.14 -24.99 60.84
C LYS A 85 12.34 -23.46 60.82
N LEU A 86 11.88 -22.78 59.77
CA LEU A 86 11.82 -21.33 59.69
C LEU A 86 10.46 -20.86 60.23
N ARG A 87 10.29 -20.98 61.56
CA ARG A 87 9.11 -20.45 62.30
C ARG A 87 9.31 -18.99 62.75
N THR A 88 10.17 -18.24 62.08
CA THR A 88 10.25 -16.78 62.26
C THR A 88 9.41 -16.08 61.18
N PRO A 89 8.78 -14.94 61.48
CA PRO A 89 8.00 -14.18 60.50
C PRO A 89 8.82 -13.85 59.23
N ASP A 90 10.13 -13.63 59.38
CA ASP A 90 11.05 -13.34 58.27
C ASP A 90 11.28 -14.54 57.35
N GLY A 91 11.28 -15.77 57.90
CA GLY A 91 11.42 -17.00 57.11
C GLY A 91 10.20 -17.28 56.23
N LEU A 92 9.00 -17.03 56.77
CA LEU A 92 7.75 -17.10 56.00
C LEU A 92 7.67 -16.02 54.91
N ALA A 93 8.20 -14.81 55.18
CA ALA A 93 8.31 -13.75 54.19
C ALA A 93 9.25 -14.15 53.04
N LEU A 94 10.40 -14.77 53.34
CA LEU A 94 11.34 -15.26 52.33
C LEU A 94 10.77 -16.42 51.49
N VAL A 95 10.06 -17.37 52.08
CA VAL A 95 9.40 -18.46 51.33
C VAL A 95 8.28 -17.93 50.44
N ARG A 96 7.52 -16.93 50.90
CA ARG A 96 6.50 -16.25 50.10
C ARG A 96 7.13 -15.45 48.96
N LEU A 97 8.23 -14.74 49.23
CA LEU A 97 8.97 -13.97 48.24
C LEU A 97 9.63 -14.89 47.19
N ALA A 98 10.20 -16.02 47.59
CA ALA A 98 10.73 -17.04 46.67
C ALA A 98 9.61 -17.68 45.82
N SER A 99 8.46 -18.00 46.42
CA SER A 99 7.29 -18.53 45.70
C SER A 99 6.73 -17.50 44.72
N LEU A 100 6.71 -16.22 45.09
CA LEU A 100 6.31 -15.10 44.22
C LEU A 100 7.30 -14.86 43.10
N LEU A 101 8.61 -14.88 43.36
CA LEU A 101 9.64 -14.80 42.32
C LEU A 101 9.54 -15.99 41.37
N THR A 102 9.18 -17.18 41.86
CA THR A 102 8.97 -18.36 41.02
C THR A 102 7.70 -18.22 40.17
N MET A 103 6.60 -17.72 40.74
CA MET A 103 5.37 -17.42 39.99
C MET A 103 5.57 -16.30 38.96
N LEU A 104 6.26 -15.23 39.33
CA LEU A 104 6.67 -14.17 38.40
C LEU A 104 7.58 -14.72 37.31
N ARG A 105 8.55 -15.58 37.63
CA ARG A 105 9.42 -16.21 36.62
C ARG A 105 8.63 -17.15 35.71
N ARG A 106 7.58 -17.82 36.20
CA ARG A 106 6.65 -18.65 35.39
C ARG A 106 5.73 -17.81 34.50
N ALA A 107 5.21 -16.69 35.02
CA ALA A 107 4.39 -15.74 34.28
C ALA A 107 5.21 -14.93 33.25
N VAL A 108 6.46 -14.62 33.57
CA VAL A 108 7.45 -13.91 32.72
C VAL A 108 8.07 -14.85 31.69
N GLY A 109 8.27 -16.12 32.01
CA GLY A 109 8.94 -17.12 31.16
C GLY A 109 8.01 -17.95 30.26
N GLY A 110 6.69 -17.73 30.32
CA GLY A 110 5.65 -18.34 29.46
C GLY A 110 5.98 -19.74 28.94
N SER A 111 5.60 -20.80 29.69
CA SER A 111 5.63 -22.25 29.38
C SER A 111 6.12 -22.68 27.97
N ALA A 112 7.36 -22.37 27.60
CA ALA A 112 7.89 -22.68 26.28
C ALA A 112 8.09 -24.19 26.07
N GLY A 113 8.14 -24.98 27.15
CA GLY A 113 8.26 -26.44 27.10
C GLY A 113 6.94 -27.20 26.96
N GLU A 114 5.89 -26.78 27.65
CA GLU A 114 4.61 -27.53 27.69
C GLU A 114 3.68 -27.19 26.50
N ASN A 115 3.81 -25.99 25.93
CA ASN A 115 2.99 -25.58 24.78
C ASN A 115 3.46 -26.22 23.47
N SER A 116 4.75 -26.47 23.26
CA SER A 116 5.22 -27.16 22.03
C SER A 116 4.69 -28.59 21.93
N GLN A 117 4.60 -29.32 23.05
CA GLN A 117 4.01 -30.67 23.06
C GLN A 117 2.49 -30.64 22.84
N LYS A 118 1.75 -29.74 23.50
CA LYS A 118 0.30 -29.62 23.28
C LYS A 118 -0.05 -29.10 21.90
N GLN A 119 0.78 -28.22 21.32
CA GLN A 119 0.59 -27.68 19.97
C GLN A 119 0.92 -28.72 18.89
N GLN A 120 1.94 -29.57 19.08
CA GLN A 120 2.16 -30.76 18.23
C GLN A 120 1.00 -31.77 18.33
N GLN A 121 0.43 -31.97 19.52
CA GLN A 121 -0.69 -32.88 19.72
C GLN A 121 -2.01 -32.36 19.14
N GLN A 122 -2.24 -31.03 19.19
CA GLN A 122 -3.39 -30.39 18.54
C GLN A 122 -3.25 -30.32 17.01
N GLN A 123 -2.04 -30.16 16.48
CA GLN A 123 -1.79 -30.19 15.03
C GLN A 123 -2.04 -31.59 14.43
N GLN A 124 -1.88 -32.66 15.22
CA GLN A 124 -2.28 -34.02 14.84
C GLN A 124 -3.80 -34.25 14.92
N GLN A 125 -4.54 -33.49 15.73
CA GLN A 125 -6.00 -33.61 15.86
C GLN A 125 -6.78 -32.74 14.87
N GLN A 126 -6.17 -31.70 14.29
CA GLN A 126 -6.81 -30.80 13.31
C GLN A 126 -6.83 -31.36 11.87
N LEU A 127 -6.23 -32.52 11.61
CA LEU A 127 -6.38 -33.23 10.32
C LEU A 127 -7.67 -34.08 10.22
N SER A 128 -8.54 -34.05 11.23
CA SER A 128 -9.83 -34.75 11.19
C SER A 128 -10.94 -33.94 11.90
N GLY A 129 -11.53 -32.98 11.19
CA GLY A 129 -12.79 -32.35 11.62
C GLY A 129 -12.82 -30.84 11.38
N GLY A 130 -13.42 -30.43 10.27
CA GLY A 130 -13.78 -29.04 10.03
C GLY A 130 -15.02 -28.64 10.84
N SER A 131 -14.85 -27.65 11.72
CA SER A 131 -15.94 -26.80 12.20
C SER A 131 -15.35 -25.45 12.58
N GLU A 132 -15.78 -24.41 11.85
CA GLU A 132 -15.43 -23.02 12.09
C GLU A 132 -16.02 -22.57 13.43
N SER A 133 -15.14 -22.36 14.42
CA SER A 133 -15.41 -21.46 15.53
C SER A 133 -14.27 -20.46 15.57
N GLY A 134 -14.59 -19.18 15.31
CA GLY A 134 -13.63 -18.09 15.44
C GLY A 134 -13.11 -18.02 16.87
N PRO A 135 -11.83 -17.67 17.10
CA PRO A 135 -11.29 -17.61 18.43
C PRO A 135 -11.93 -16.44 19.18
N ALA A 136 -12.83 -16.76 20.12
CA ALA A 136 -13.25 -15.84 21.17
C ALA A 136 -12.02 -15.49 22.01
N SER A 137 -11.39 -14.35 21.71
CA SER A 137 -10.24 -13.83 22.45
C SER A 137 -10.66 -12.67 23.35
N GLY A 138 -11.52 -12.98 24.33
CA GLY A 138 -11.71 -12.12 25.49
C GLY A 138 -10.60 -12.39 26.49
N VAL A 139 -9.41 -11.84 26.28
CA VAL A 139 -8.40 -11.81 27.35
C VAL A 139 -8.88 -10.79 28.38
N ASP A 140 -9.21 -11.26 29.58
CA ASP A 140 -9.62 -10.40 30.71
C ASP A 140 -8.41 -9.67 31.28
N TRP A 141 -8.09 -8.51 30.70
CA TRP A 141 -6.99 -7.66 31.13
C TRP A 141 -7.17 -7.10 32.54
N ALA A 142 -8.40 -7.03 33.04
CA ALA A 142 -8.66 -6.62 34.40
C ALA A 142 -8.11 -7.66 35.40
N ALA A 143 -8.11 -8.95 35.05
CA ALA A 143 -7.53 -10.00 35.90
C ALA A 143 -6.00 -9.92 35.99
N VAL A 144 -5.34 -9.49 34.91
CA VAL A 144 -3.88 -9.29 34.90
C VAL A 144 -3.49 -8.04 35.70
N ASP A 145 -4.20 -6.93 35.51
CA ASP A 145 -3.97 -5.71 36.28
C ASP A 145 -4.28 -5.96 37.77
N ALA A 146 -5.36 -6.68 38.10
CA ALA A 146 -5.67 -7.09 39.46
C ALA A 146 -4.59 -7.97 40.11
N SER A 147 -3.85 -8.77 39.32
CA SER A 147 -2.73 -9.58 39.83
C SER A 147 -1.48 -8.74 40.14
N VAL A 148 -1.32 -7.61 39.45
CA VAL A 148 -0.27 -6.62 39.72
C VAL A 148 -0.66 -5.75 40.92
N ASP A 149 -1.92 -5.32 40.99
CA ASP A 149 -2.47 -4.52 42.08
C ASP A 149 -2.50 -5.31 43.40
N ALA A 150 -2.79 -6.62 43.36
CA ALA A 150 -2.70 -7.51 44.53
C ALA A 150 -1.28 -7.63 45.11
N PHE A 151 -0.26 -7.18 44.37
CA PHE A 151 1.12 -7.13 44.84
C PHE A 151 1.42 -5.89 45.70
N ASP A 152 0.60 -4.84 45.62
CA ASP A 152 0.73 -3.62 46.42
C ASP A 152 0.14 -3.78 47.84
N GLU A 153 -0.66 -4.82 48.08
CA GLU A 153 -1.23 -5.13 49.40
C GLU A 153 -0.28 -5.98 50.31
N LEU A 154 0.94 -6.27 49.86
CA LEU A 154 1.90 -7.07 50.63
C LEU A 154 2.57 -6.26 51.77
N PRO A 155 2.82 -6.88 52.95
CA PRO A 155 3.46 -6.22 54.09
C PRO A 155 4.88 -5.73 53.77
N SER A 156 5.29 -4.66 54.48
CA SER A 156 6.52 -3.87 54.29
C SER A 156 7.73 -4.70 53.85
N ILE A 157 8.13 -4.51 52.59
CA ILE A 157 9.33 -5.08 51.99
C ILE A 157 10.56 -4.46 52.68
N PRO A 158 11.59 -5.24 53.06
CA PRO A 158 12.81 -4.68 53.64
C PRO A 158 13.49 -3.70 52.66
N ASP A 159 14.02 -2.59 53.18
CA ASP A 159 14.64 -1.51 52.40
C ASP A 159 15.73 -2.02 51.44
N SER A 160 16.43 -3.09 51.81
CA SER A 160 17.46 -3.73 50.96
C SER A 160 16.90 -4.41 49.71
N ALA A 161 15.64 -4.86 49.73
CA ALA A 161 14.95 -5.46 48.58
C ALA A 161 14.05 -4.45 47.84
N ALA A 162 13.76 -3.29 48.44
CA ALA A 162 12.85 -2.30 47.85
C ALA A 162 13.32 -1.81 46.47
N ALA A 163 14.63 -1.59 46.28
CA ALA A 163 15.19 -1.16 45.00
C ALA A 163 15.09 -2.24 43.91
N GLU A 164 15.36 -3.51 44.26
CA GLU A 164 15.28 -4.64 43.33
C GLU A 164 13.82 -4.94 42.96
N VAL A 165 12.90 -4.90 43.94
CA VAL A 165 11.47 -5.04 43.72
C VAL A 165 10.94 -3.89 42.84
N ALA A 166 11.37 -2.65 43.06
CA ALA A 166 11.00 -1.52 42.22
C ALA A 166 11.50 -1.70 40.77
N ALA A 167 12.73 -2.17 40.57
CA ALA A 167 13.28 -2.46 39.25
C ALA A 167 12.53 -3.62 38.56
N ALA A 168 12.20 -4.68 39.30
CA ALA A 168 11.41 -5.81 38.79
C ALA A 168 9.98 -5.38 38.40
N ARG A 169 9.35 -4.52 39.19
CA ARG A 169 8.03 -3.92 38.91
C ARG A 169 8.09 -3.05 37.65
N ALA A 170 9.07 -2.15 37.55
CA ALA A 170 9.26 -1.31 36.36
C ALA A 170 9.47 -2.14 35.10
N ALA A 171 10.28 -3.21 35.18
CA ALA A 171 10.50 -4.14 34.08
C ALA A 171 9.23 -4.94 33.71
N SER A 172 8.44 -5.38 34.69
CA SER A 172 7.16 -6.07 34.45
C SER A 172 6.16 -5.16 33.75
N HIS A 173 5.98 -3.93 34.26
CA HIS A 173 5.10 -2.94 33.68
C HIS A 173 5.53 -2.52 32.26
N ALA A 174 6.84 -2.35 32.03
CA ALA A 174 7.40 -2.08 30.71
C ALA A 174 7.09 -3.20 29.70
N ARG A 175 7.19 -4.48 30.11
CA ARG A 175 6.82 -5.62 29.27
C ARG A 175 5.33 -5.70 29.01
N ALA A 176 4.49 -5.46 30.02
CA ALA A 176 3.04 -5.44 29.87
C ALA A 176 2.60 -4.34 28.89
N MET A 177 3.15 -3.13 29.04
CA MET A 177 2.92 -2.01 28.13
C MET A 177 3.38 -2.34 26.70
N ALA A 178 4.59 -2.90 26.54
CA ALA A 178 5.09 -3.28 25.22
C ALA A 178 4.20 -4.35 24.55
N ARG A 179 3.69 -5.33 25.31
CA ARG A 179 2.73 -6.31 24.79
C ARG A 179 1.43 -5.66 24.33
N ARG A 180 0.86 -4.76 25.14
CA ARG A 180 -0.37 -4.02 24.80
C ARG A 180 -0.19 -3.17 23.55
N LEU A 181 0.90 -2.42 23.45
CA LEU A 181 1.21 -1.61 22.26
C LEU A 181 1.37 -2.48 21.00
N ARG A 182 2.07 -3.62 21.09
CA ARG A 182 2.19 -4.56 19.96
C ARG A 182 0.84 -5.12 19.52
N LEU A 183 -0.03 -5.49 20.47
CA LEU A 183 -1.38 -5.97 20.15
C LEU A 183 -2.23 -4.87 19.50
N ALA A 184 -2.20 -3.65 20.04
CA ALA A 184 -2.94 -2.52 19.47
C ALA A 184 -2.45 -2.13 18.05
N LEU A 185 -1.15 -2.24 17.80
CA LEU A 185 -0.59 -2.10 16.46
C LEU A 185 -1.11 -3.20 15.51
N LEU A 186 -1.15 -4.45 15.96
CA LEU A 186 -1.61 -5.58 15.15
C LEU A 186 -3.12 -5.56 14.85
N LEU A 187 -3.96 -5.17 15.82
CA LEU A 187 -5.41 -5.26 15.69
C LEU A 187 -6.01 -4.15 14.81
N GLY A 188 -5.45 -2.94 14.87
CA GLY A 188 -6.01 -1.79 14.13
C GLY A 188 -5.42 -1.57 12.73
N GLN A 189 -4.81 -2.58 12.11
CA GLN A 189 -4.21 -2.42 10.78
C GLN A 189 -5.26 -2.09 9.72
N PRO A 190 -4.92 -1.24 8.72
CA PRO A 190 -5.80 -0.97 7.59
C PRO A 190 -6.17 -2.25 6.84
N ARG A 191 -7.36 -2.30 6.25
CA ARG A 191 -7.83 -3.41 5.40
C ARG A 191 -8.01 -2.92 3.95
N GLY A 192 -8.06 -3.85 3.00
CA GLY A 192 -8.23 -3.55 1.57
C GLY A 192 -6.93 -3.49 0.76
N ALA A 193 -7.06 -3.47 -0.57
CA ALA A 193 -5.92 -3.29 -1.47
C ALA A 193 -5.40 -1.83 -1.41
N VAL A 194 -4.17 -1.61 -1.89
CA VAL A 194 -3.65 -0.25 -2.10
C VAL A 194 -4.49 0.41 -3.22
N GLY A 195 -4.98 1.62 -2.97
CA GLY A 195 -5.96 2.34 -3.78
C GLY A 195 -7.39 2.25 -3.23
N ASP A 196 -7.71 1.19 -2.50
CA ASP A 196 -9.05 0.91 -1.94
C ASP A 196 -8.96 0.67 -0.42
N MET A 197 -8.10 1.43 0.26
CA MET A 197 -7.88 1.26 1.70
C MET A 197 -9.15 1.59 2.50
N GLN A 198 -9.66 0.59 3.22
CA GLN A 198 -10.82 0.73 4.10
C GLN A 198 -10.39 1.36 5.42
N CYS A 199 -10.75 2.64 5.60
CA CYS A 199 -10.36 3.42 6.77
C CYS A 199 -11.37 3.32 7.93
N ASP A 200 -12.58 2.82 7.69
CA ASP A 200 -13.64 2.72 8.72
C ASP A 200 -13.27 1.75 9.85
N ALA A 201 -12.52 0.71 9.53
CA ALA A 201 -12.05 -0.30 10.48
C ALA A 201 -10.82 0.15 11.29
N LEU A 202 -10.32 1.37 11.09
CA LEU A 202 -9.15 1.86 11.82
C LEU A 202 -9.51 2.23 13.27
N GLU A 203 -9.00 1.40 14.18
CA GLU A 203 -8.99 1.67 15.61
C GLU A 203 -7.70 2.40 15.99
N PHE A 204 -7.85 3.63 16.47
CA PHE A 204 -6.73 4.47 16.92
C PHE A 204 -6.90 5.00 18.35
N ASP A 205 -8.12 5.07 18.89
CA ASP A 205 -8.39 5.59 20.24
C ASP A 205 -7.70 4.77 21.33
N GLU A 206 -7.70 3.44 21.21
CA GLU A 206 -7.00 2.56 22.16
C GLU A 206 -5.48 2.78 22.10
N LEU A 207 -4.92 2.92 20.89
CA LEU A 207 -3.49 3.15 20.67
C LEU A 207 -3.07 4.51 21.26
N VAL A 208 -3.83 5.57 21.01
CA VAL A 208 -3.60 6.91 21.61
C VAL A 208 -3.70 6.84 23.13
N GLY A 209 -4.67 6.11 23.67
CA GLY A 209 -4.84 5.89 25.10
C GLY A 209 -3.61 5.21 25.73
N LEU A 210 -3.08 4.17 25.09
CA LEU A 210 -1.88 3.45 25.54
C LEU A 210 -0.62 4.32 25.45
N VAL A 211 -0.43 5.07 24.36
CA VAL A 211 0.69 6.00 24.18
C VAL A 211 0.65 7.10 25.26
N ARG A 212 -0.52 7.68 25.53
CA ARG A 212 -0.68 8.69 26.60
C ARG A 212 -0.39 8.11 27.98
N LYS A 213 -0.90 6.91 28.28
CA LYS A 213 -0.59 6.20 29.53
C LYS A 213 0.92 5.99 29.68
N ALA A 214 1.60 5.48 28.65
CA ALA A 214 3.05 5.27 28.65
C ALA A 214 3.83 6.57 28.91
N ALA A 215 3.41 7.69 28.31
CA ALA A 215 4.03 9.00 28.56
C ALA A 215 3.83 9.49 30.01
N THR A 216 2.63 9.33 30.56
CA THR A 216 2.32 9.78 31.94
C THR A 216 2.94 8.90 33.02
N SER A 217 3.08 7.58 32.77
CA SER A 217 3.68 6.63 33.72
C SER A 217 5.16 6.90 33.98
N GLY A 218 5.84 7.67 33.13
CA GLY A 218 7.21 8.16 33.39
C GLY A 218 7.28 9.42 34.27
N SER A 219 6.19 10.19 34.40
CA SER A 219 6.16 11.53 35.02
C SER A 219 5.62 11.53 36.46
N GLY A 220 4.83 10.52 36.84
CA GLY A 220 3.95 10.52 38.03
C GLY A 220 4.58 10.44 39.44
N ALA A 221 5.82 10.86 39.67
CA ALA A 221 6.42 10.80 41.03
C ALA A 221 7.20 12.07 41.47
N ALA A 222 7.01 13.22 40.81
CA ALA A 222 7.77 14.44 41.10
C ALA A 222 6.98 15.58 41.78
N SER A 223 5.69 15.41 42.05
CA SER A 223 4.83 16.48 42.59
C SER A 223 4.31 16.10 43.98
N SER A 224 4.68 16.90 44.99
CA SER A 224 4.30 16.85 46.42
C SER A 224 5.25 16.11 47.39
N SER A 225 6.51 16.52 47.46
CA SER A 225 7.29 16.47 48.71
C SER A 225 8.51 17.37 48.56
N ALA A 226 8.31 18.66 48.82
CA ALA A 226 9.41 19.57 49.09
C ALA A 226 9.67 19.51 50.59
N GLU A 227 10.56 18.62 51.03
CA GLU A 227 11.50 18.89 52.12
C GLU A 227 12.56 17.79 52.28
N ALA A 228 13.81 18.23 52.35
CA ALA A 228 14.99 17.59 52.93
C ALA A 228 15.58 16.33 52.24
N GLY A 229 16.44 16.59 51.25
CA GLY A 229 17.83 16.11 51.24
C GLY A 229 18.10 14.61 51.45
N LYS A 230 18.16 13.87 50.34
CA LYS A 230 19.17 12.83 50.10
C LYS A 230 19.16 12.48 48.60
N GLU A 231 20.19 12.96 47.90
CA GLU A 231 20.55 12.50 46.56
C GLU A 231 20.83 11.01 46.60
N GLY A 232 20.25 10.25 45.68
CA GLY A 232 20.55 8.82 45.59
C GLY A 232 19.53 8.03 44.79
N THR A 233 19.71 8.05 43.47
CA THR A 233 19.64 6.86 42.59
C THR A 233 18.44 5.92 42.70
N ALA A 234 17.59 5.98 41.66
CA ALA A 234 16.88 4.87 40.99
C ALA A 234 15.40 5.18 40.68
N ARG A 235 15.11 6.32 40.06
CA ARG A 235 13.84 6.48 39.32
C ARG A 235 13.96 5.80 37.96
N GLY A 236 13.90 4.47 37.97
CA GLY A 236 13.80 3.64 36.77
C GLY A 236 12.41 3.77 36.16
N GLY A 237 12.13 4.89 35.51
CA GLY A 237 10.90 5.07 34.75
C GLY A 237 10.83 4.06 33.59
N VAL A 238 9.63 3.60 33.26
CA VAL A 238 9.34 2.63 32.19
C VAL A 238 9.95 3.03 30.83
N MET A 239 10.15 4.33 30.60
CA MET A 239 10.77 4.91 29.41
C MET A 239 12.31 4.73 29.33
N GLN A 240 12.97 4.23 30.39
CA GLN A 240 14.42 4.02 30.38
C GLN A 240 14.85 2.75 29.62
N VAL A 241 13.90 1.91 29.20
CA VAL A 241 14.18 0.79 28.30
C VAL A 241 14.10 1.33 26.86
N PRO A 242 15.23 1.45 26.13
CA PRO A 242 15.24 2.05 24.78
C PRO A 242 14.23 1.42 23.83
N ALA A 243 14.09 0.09 23.89
CA ALA A 243 13.13 -0.65 23.06
C ALA A 243 11.65 -0.28 23.32
N VAL A 244 11.30 0.15 24.53
CA VAL A 244 9.93 0.61 24.83
C VAL A 244 9.73 2.04 24.36
N ALA A 245 10.73 2.89 24.48
CA ALA A 245 10.67 4.26 23.96
C ALA A 245 10.54 4.28 22.41
N GLU A 246 11.28 3.43 21.71
CA GLU A 246 11.15 3.23 20.26
C GLU A 246 9.75 2.74 19.88
N LEU A 247 9.21 1.76 20.62
CA LEU A 247 7.86 1.24 20.38
C LEU A 247 6.76 2.28 20.64
N VAL A 248 6.91 3.10 21.69
CA VAL A 248 5.97 4.21 21.98
C VAL A 248 6.02 5.26 20.88
N SER A 249 7.23 5.61 20.39
CA SER A 249 7.39 6.58 19.30
C SER A 249 6.78 6.07 18.00
N SER A 250 7.06 4.80 17.65
CA SER A 250 6.45 4.12 16.51
C SER A 250 4.93 4.05 16.61
N ALA A 251 4.41 3.72 17.80
CA ALA A 251 2.97 3.66 18.06
C ALA A 251 2.30 5.03 17.97
N ALA A 252 2.96 6.09 18.42
CA ALA A 252 2.47 7.46 18.31
C ALA A 252 2.37 7.90 16.84
N LEU A 253 3.38 7.58 16.02
CA LEU A 253 3.37 7.87 14.59
C LEU A 253 2.23 7.13 13.88
N VAL A 254 2.09 5.82 14.10
CA VAL A 254 0.99 5.03 13.52
C VAL A 254 -0.37 5.56 13.97
N ALA A 255 -0.50 6.01 15.23
CA ALA A 255 -1.75 6.59 15.72
C ALA A 255 -2.13 7.89 14.98
N GLU A 256 -1.17 8.80 14.74
CA GLU A 256 -1.42 9.99 13.93
C GLU A 256 -1.74 9.63 12.48
N CYS A 257 -1.03 8.65 11.89
CA CYS A 257 -1.33 8.16 10.55
C CYS A 257 -2.79 7.64 10.45
N ARG A 258 -3.21 6.79 11.39
CA ARG A 258 -4.58 6.26 11.44
C ARG A 258 -5.62 7.36 11.61
N LYS A 259 -5.34 8.35 12.45
CA LYS A 259 -6.21 9.50 12.69
C LYS A 259 -6.43 10.31 11.39
N HIS A 260 -5.36 10.64 10.67
CA HIS A 260 -5.47 11.38 9.41
C HIS A 260 -6.11 10.55 8.30
N ALA A 261 -5.77 9.26 8.18
CA ALA A 261 -6.39 8.35 7.22
C ALA A 261 -7.91 8.21 7.47
N LYS A 262 -8.33 8.06 8.73
CA LYS A 262 -9.75 7.97 9.12
C LYS A 262 -10.50 9.29 8.90
N ALA A 263 -9.84 10.42 9.06
CA ALA A 263 -10.39 11.73 8.73
C ALA A 263 -10.48 11.99 7.20
N GLY A 264 -9.81 11.15 6.38
CA GLY A 264 -9.68 11.37 4.94
C GLY A 264 -8.73 12.51 4.57
N ASP A 265 -7.90 12.98 5.51
CA ASP A 265 -6.93 14.06 5.31
C ASP A 265 -5.57 13.50 4.86
N TRP A 266 -5.48 13.20 3.58
CA TRP A 266 -4.30 12.58 2.96
C TRP A 266 -3.11 13.53 2.86
N ASP A 267 -3.36 14.84 2.78
CA ASP A 267 -2.31 15.86 2.74
C ASP A 267 -1.59 15.94 4.09
N ALA A 268 -2.34 15.94 5.20
CA ALA A 268 -1.76 15.89 6.53
C ALA A 268 -1.04 14.55 6.79
N LEU A 269 -1.60 13.43 6.30
CA LEU A 269 -0.94 12.12 6.38
C LEU A 269 0.42 12.13 5.66
N GLU A 270 0.50 12.71 4.47
CA GLU A 270 1.76 12.85 3.73
C GLU A 270 2.77 13.70 4.50
N ALA A 271 2.34 14.80 5.11
CA ALA A 271 3.20 15.64 5.94
C ALA A 271 3.76 14.86 7.14
N VAL A 272 2.93 14.06 7.82
CA VAL A 272 3.36 13.19 8.93
C VAL A 272 4.38 12.15 8.44
N LEU A 273 4.11 11.49 7.31
CA LEU A 273 5.03 10.50 6.74
C LEU A 273 6.35 11.11 6.25
N ALA A 274 6.36 12.37 5.84
CA ALA A 274 7.57 13.08 5.42
C ALA A 274 8.46 13.50 6.60
N THR A 275 7.89 13.64 7.80
CA THR A 275 8.66 14.00 9.01
C THR A 275 9.45 12.85 9.61
N ASP A 276 9.08 11.60 9.31
CA ASP A 276 9.80 10.43 9.80
C ASP A 276 10.90 10.06 8.82
N GLU A 277 12.16 10.37 9.16
CA GLU A 277 13.29 9.77 8.48
C GLU A 277 13.25 8.26 8.78
N ALA A 278 13.17 7.45 7.72
CA ALA A 278 12.79 6.02 7.67
C ALA A 278 13.59 5.01 8.52
N GLY A 279 14.29 5.43 9.58
CA GLY A 279 15.14 4.59 10.42
C GLY A 279 14.64 4.33 11.84
N SER A 280 13.55 4.97 12.31
CA SER A 280 13.15 4.89 13.73
C SER A 280 11.97 3.94 14.03
N ALA A 281 11.29 3.45 13.00
CA ALA A 281 10.11 2.61 13.16
C ALA A 281 10.46 1.16 13.52
N THR A 282 9.73 0.60 14.49
CA THR A 282 9.79 -0.85 14.76
C THR A 282 9.26 -1.64 13.56
N PRO A 283 9.74 -2.86 13.28
CA PRO A 283 9.30 -3.66 12.12
C PRO A 283 7.79 -3.88 12.03
N LEU A 284 7.10 -3.89 13.18
CA LEU A 284 5.64 -4.00 13.24
C LEU A 284 4.93 -2.74 12.72
N ALA A 285 5.45 -1.56 13.06
CA ALA A 285 4.92 -0.28 12.60
C ALA A 285 5.34 0.01 11.15
N GLU A 286 6.56 -0.39 10.76
CA GLU A 286 7.11 -0.17 9.43
C GLU A 286 6.20 -0.72 8.32
N ALA A 287 5.69 -1.94 8.46
CA ALA A 287 4.79 -2.53 7.47
C ALA A 287 3.51 -1.70 7.26
N GLU A 288 2.96 -1.12 8.34
CA GLU A 288 1.77 -0.28 8.28
C GLU A 288 2.08 1.11 7.72
N ILE A 289 3.20 1.72 8.13
CA ILE A 289 3.69 3.01 7.61
C ILE A 289 3.96 2.90 6.10
N LEU A 290 4.64 1.84 5.66
CA LEU A 290 4.88 1.58 4.23
C LEU A 290 3.57 1.43 3.45
N ARG A 291 2.55 0.85 4.08
CA ARG A 291 1.23 0.72 3.46
C ARG A 291 0.52 2.07 3.32
N PHE A 292 0.55 2.92 4.35
CA PHE A 292 0.06 4.31 4.23
C PHE A 292 0.85 5.10 3.19
N SER A 293 2.18 4.96 3.14
CA SER A 293 3.02 5.61 2.12
C SER A 293 2.66 5.17 0.69
N ARG A 294 2.37 3.88 0.48
CA ARG A 294 1.90 3.37 -0.82
C ARG A 294 0.54 3.94 -1.18
N GLU A 295 -0.39 3.97 -0.24
CA GLU A 295 -1.74 4.54 -0.45
C GLU A 295 -1.69 6.03 -0.80
N VAL A 296 -0.89 6.82 -0.07
CA VAL A 296 -0.69 8.24 -0.36
C VAL A 296 -0.10 8.43 -1.76
N ARG A 297 0.93 7.65 -2.11
CA ARG A 297 1.53 7.69 -3.46
C ARG A 297 0.50 7.38 -4.55
N GLU A 298 -0.36 6.39 -4.31
CA GLU A 298 -1.40 5.97 -5.23
C GLU A 298 -2.43 7.08 -5.46
N ARG A 299 -2.97 7.66 -4.38
CA ARG A 299 -3.91 8.77 -4.46
C ARG A 299 -3.30 10.00 -5.11
N ARG A 300 -2.01 10.27 -4.85
CA ARG A 300 -1.28 11.35 -5.52
C ARG A 300 -1.10 11.09 -7.01
N ALA A 301 -0.83 9.86 -7.42
CA ALA A 301 -0.75 9.49 -8.83
C ALA A 301 -2.11 9.72 -9.52
N GLU A 302 -3.19 9.24 -8.92
CA GLU A 302 -4.56 9.47 -9.40
C GLU A 302 -4.87 10.97 -9.55
N GLN A 303 -4.66 11.76 -8.49
CA GLN A 303 -4.90 13.21 -8.52
C GLN A 303 -4.10 13.91 -9.62
N ARG A 304 -2.82 13.57 -9.79
CA ARG A 304 -1.96 14.16 -10.83
C ARG A 304 -2.43 13.77 -12.22
N LEU A 305 -2.79 12.51 -12.44
CA LEU A 305 -3.29 12.04 -13.74
C LEU A 305 -4.64 12.67 -14.08
N SER A 306 -5.60 12.68 -13.15
CA SER A 306 -6.90 13.34 -13.34
C SER A 306 -6.76 14.84 -13.63
N ALA A 307 -5.89 15.55 -12.89
CA ALA A 307 -5.62 16.96 -13.17
C ALA A 307 -4.98 17.16 -14.55
N ALA A 308 -3.97 16.35 -14.90
CA ALA A 308 -3.29 16.50 -16.18
C ALA A 308 -4.12 16.07 -17.40
N LEU A 309 -5.08 15.15 -17.22
CA LEU A 309 -6.05 14.77 -18.24
C LEU A 309 -7.11 15.87 -18.44
N SER A 310 -7.56 16.52 -17.38
CA SER A 310 -8.53 17.62 -17.47
C SER A 310 -7.92 18.94 -17.96
N GLU A 311 -6.61 19.14 -17.78
CA GLU A 311 -5.90 20.32 -18.23
C GLU A 311 -5.20 20.12 -19.59
N GLY A 312 -5.15 21.18 -20.41
CA GLY A 312 -4.40 21.17 -21.67
C GLY A 312 -5.00 20.28 -22.76
N GLY A 313 -6.29 19.97 -22.68
CA GLY A 313 -7.01 19.19 -23.69
C GLY A 313 -7.42 19.99 -24.94
N LEU A 314 -7.84 19.27 -25.98
CA LEU A 314 -8.44 19.87 -27.18
C LEU A 314 -9.74 20.60 -26.84
N ALA A 315 -9.80 21.90 -27.18
CA ALA A 315 -10.98 22.73 -27.00
C ALA A 315 -11.55 23.20 -28.35
N GLY A 316 -12.70 23.87 -28.29
CA GLY A 316 -13.37 24.46 -29.45
C GLY A 316 -14.61 23.68 -29.87
N ARG A 317 -14.83 23.58 -31.18
CA ARG A 317 -15.99 22.89 -31.75
C ARG A 317 -15.60 22.12 -33.00
N VAL A 318 -16.40 21.12 -33.37
CA VAL A 318 -16.22 20.37 -34.62
C VAL A 318 -16.13 21.34 -35.81
N GLY A 319 -15.09 21.15 -36.64
CA GLY A 319 -14.77 22.02 -37.79
C GLY A 319 -13.95 23.28 -37.47
N ARG A 320 -13.82 23.66 -36.19
CA ARG A 320 -12.92 24.75 -35.76
C ARG A 320 -12.26 24.38 -34.41
N PRO A 321 -11.40 23.35 -34.40
CA PRO A 321 -10.62 23.00 -33.20
C PRO A 321 -9.66 24.11 -32.82
N ASP A 322 -9.53 24.35 -31.52
CA ASP A 322 -8.50 25.22 -30.96
C ASP A 322 -7.25 24.39 -30.66
N ARG A 323 -6.25 24.45 -31.55
CA ARG A 323 -4.99 23.72 -31.38
C ARG A 323 -4.08 24.37 -30.34
N ASP A 324 -4.25 25.67 -30.10
CA ASP A 324 -3.41 26.42 -29.18
C ASP A 324 -3.77 26.11 -27.71
N SER A 325 -4.95 25.53 -27.47
CA SER A 325 -5.36 25.03 -26.14
C SER A 325 -4.65 23.74 -25.72
N VAL A 326 -4.06 23.01 -26.69
CA VAL A 326 -3.51 21.67 -26.45
C VAL A 326 -2.12 21.76 -25.83
N SER A 327 -1.92 21.06 -24.72
CA SER A 327 -0.64 20.97 -24.02
C SER A 327 -0.36 19.54 -23.57
N THR A 328 0.85 19.05 -23.88
CA THR A 328 1.30 17.69 -23.51
C THR A 328 2.22 17.68 -22.29
N ALA A 329 2.91 18.79 -21.99
CA ALA A 329 3.97 18.83 -20.97
C ALA A 329 3.47 18.56 -19.54
N GLY A 330 2.22 18.91 -19.24
CA GLY A 330 1.59 18.55 -17.95
C GLY A 330 1.34 17.05 -17.84
N LEU A 331 0.76 16.48 -18.90
CA LEU A 331 0.41 15.05 -18.98
C LEU A 331 1.64 14.16 -19.00
N GLU A 332 2.69 14.52 -19.75
CA GLU A 332 3.95 13.76 -19.80
C GLU A 332 4.60 13.65 -18.41
N ARG A 333 4.67 14.76 -17.67
CA ARG A 333 5.19 14.77 -16.29
C ARG A 333 4.33 13.94 -15.34
N ALA A 334 3.00 13.99 -15.49
CA ALA A 334 2.09 13.21 -14.66
C ALA A 334 2.23 11.70 -14.92
N VAL A 335 2.38 11.30 -16.18
CA VAL A 335 2.63 9.91 -16.61
C VAL A 335 3.97 9.41 -16.02
N GLU A 336 5.05 10.17 -16.18
CA GLU A 336 6.37 9.80 -15.66
C GLU A 336 6.36 9.66 -14.13
N ALA A 337 5.77 10.62 -13.42
CA ALA A 337 5.66 10.59 -11.96
C ALA A 337 4.77 9.44 -11.44
N SER A 338 3.86 8.93 -12.27
CA SER A 338 2.87 7.91 -11.89
C SER A 338 3.24 6.50 -12.36
N GLY A 339 4.41 6.28 -12.99
CA GLY A 339 4.81 4.98 -13.54
C GLY A 339 4.94 3.83 -12.52
N SER A 340 4.91 4.14 -11.21
CA SER A 340 4.92 3.15 -10.13
C SER A 340 3.54 2.89 -9.50
N ALA A 341 2.48 3.50 -10.02
CA ALA A 341 1.11 3.29 -9.57
C ALA A 341 0.68 1.82 -9.72
N ARG A 342 -0.11 1.34 -8.77
CA ARG A 342 -0.57 -0.05 -8.69
C ARG A 342 -2.06 -0.18 -8.39
N GLY A 343 -2.71 0.90 -7.99
CA GLY A 343 -4.13 0.96 -7.73
C GLY A 343 -4.93 0.89 -9.04
N PRO A 344 -6.08 0.21 -9.03
CA PRO A 344 -6.82 -0.07 -10.25
C PRO A 344 -7.21 1.20 -11.01
N ARG A 345 -7.61 2.24 -10.28
CA ARG A 345 -8.02 3.51 -10.89
C ARG A 345 -6.86 4.29 -11.49
N ALA A 346 -5.74 4.47 -10.76
CA ALA A 346 -4.62 5.22 -11.33
C ALA A 346 -3.93 4.45 -12.47
N VAL A 347 -3.92 3.12 -12.42
CA VAL A 347 -3.46 2.28 -13.54
C VAL A 347 -4.34 2.50 -14.77
N ALA A 348 -5.67 2.45 -14.63
CA ALA A 348 -6.58 2.73 -15.74
C ALA A 348 -6.39 4.14 -16.34
N LEU A 349 -6.24 5.16 -15.49
CA LEU A 349 -5.94 6.53 -15.93
C LEU A 349 -4.58 6.62 -16.64
N LEU A 350 -3.56 5.93 -16.14
CA LEU A 350 -2.22 5.90 -16.73
C LEU A 350 -2.22 5.22 -18.10
N GLU A 351 -2.88 4.07 -18.22
CA GLU A 351 -3.03 3.34 -19.47
C GLU A 351 -3.78 4.18 -20.51
N PHE A 352 -4.91 4.78 -20.14
CA PHE A 352 -5.66 5.65 -21.06
C PHE A 352 -4.89 6.91 -21.46
N ALA A 353 -4.20 7.54 -20.50
CA ALA A 353 -3.36 8.72 -20.75
C ALA A 353 -2.23 8.41 -21.75
N THR A 354 -1.58 7.26 -21.60
CA THR A 354 -0.42 6.86 -22.42
C THR A 354 -0.82 6.30 -23.78
N ALA A 355 -1.90 5.51 -23.85
CA ALA A 355 -2.32 4.84 -25.07
C ALA A 355 -3.15 5.74 -25.99
N VAL A 356 -3.97 6.64 -25.44
CA VAL A 356 -4.95 7.41 -26.22
C VAL A 356 -4.67 8.91 -26.17
N VAL A 357 -4.75 9.53 -24.98
CA VAL A 357 -4.79 11.00 -24.87
C VAL A 357 -3.47 11.66 -25.25
N LEU A 358 -2.33 11.13 -24.77
CA LEU A 358 -1.03 11.72 -25.08
C LEU A 358 -0.68 11.62 -26.59
N PRO A 359 -0.82 10.45 -27.25
CA PRO A 359 -0.71 10.36 -28.71
C PRO A 359 -1.70 11.25 -29.46
N LEU A 360 -2.96 11.31 -29.02
CA LEU A 360 -3.98 12.17 -29.61
C LEU A 360 -3.55 13.65 -29.58
N ARG A 361 -3.14 14.16 -28.42
CA ARG A 361 -2.68 15.56 -28.28
C ARG A 361 -1.45 15.84 -29.15
N ARG A 362 -0.52 14.89 -29.26
CA ARG A 362 0.66 15.00 -30.14
C ARG A 362 0.27 15.05 -31.62
N ALA A 363 -0.64 14.18 -32.06
CA ALA A 363 -1.15 14.16 -33.43
C ALA A 363 -1.86 15.48 -33.78
N VAL A 364 -2.70 16.00 -32.87
CA VAL A 364 -3.37 17.31 -33.03
C VAL A 364 -2.38 18.47 -33.12
N LEU A 365 -1.34 18.47 -32.30
CA LEU A 365 -0.26 19.46 -32.36
C LEU A 365 0.54 19.35 -33.66
N ALA A 366 0.81 18.14 -34.15
CA ALA A 366 1.42 17.91 -35.46
C ALA A 366 0.50 18.30 -36.62
N GLY A 367 -0.82 18.36 -36.39
CA GLY A 367 -1.84 18.56 -37.41
C GLY A 367 -2.14 17.29 -38.21
N ASP A 368 -1.69 16.13 -37.72
CA ASP A 368 -2.00 14.81 -38.29
C ASP A 368 -3.35 14.33 -37.76
N TRP A 369 -4.40 14.70 -38.48
CA TRP A 369 -5.78 14.34 -38.12
C TRP A 369 -6.11 12.88 -38.44
N ASP A 370 -5.35 12.22 -39.30
CA ASP A 370 -5.56 10.82 -39.63
C ASP A 370 -5.04 9.93 -38.49
N GLU A 371 -3.87 10.28 -37.92
CA GLU A 371 -3.37 9.66 -36.69
C GLU A 371 -4.29 9.96 -35.49
N ALA A 372 -4.74 11.21 -35.33
CA ALA A 372 -5.70 11.57 -34.28
C ALA A 372 -7.00 10.76 -34.38
N ALA A 373 -7.53 10.56 -35.60
CA ALA A 373 -8.70 9.73 -35.84
C ALA A 373 -8.45 8.25 -35.49
N ALA A 374 -7.25 7.74 -35.79
CA ALA A 374 -6.88 6.37 -35.45
C ALA A 374 -6.78 6.14 -33.93
N MET A 375 -6.35 7.14 -33.16
CA MET A 375 -6.25 7.01 -31.69
C MET A 375 -7.62 6.94 -31.00
N VAL A 376 -8.64 7.61 -31.55
CA VAL A 376 -10.00 7.57 -31.02
C VAL A 376 -10.86 6.47 -31.65
N ALA A 377 -10.37 5.82 -32.71
CA ALA A 377 -11.08 4.73 -33.37
C ALA A 377 -11.13 3.50 -32.46
N GLY A 378 -12.35 3.09 -32.08
CA GLY A 378 -12.57 1.90 -31.25
C GLY A 378 -12.47 2.14 -29.75
N VAL A 379 -12.35 3.40 -29.31
CA VAL A 379 -12.55 3.75 -27.91
C VAL A 379 -14.05 3.68 -27.61
N GLU A 380 -14.45 2.83 -26.67
CA GLU A 380 -15.83 2.70 -26.22
C GLU A 380 -16.15 3.77 -25.17
N ASP A 381 -17.39 4.30 -25.17
CA ASP A 381 -17.80 5.42 -24.29
C ASP A 381 -17.63 5.10 -22.79
N ASP A 382 -17.76 3.83 -22.39
CA ASP A 382 -17.62 3.36 -21.01
C ASP A 382 -16.16 3.25 -20.54
N GLN A 383 -15.21 3.26 -21.47
CA GLN A 383 -13.78 3.21 -21.19
C GLN A 383 -13.16 4.61 -21.00
N VAL A 384 -13.86 5.67 -21.41
CA VAL A 384 -13.33 7.03 -21.40
C VAL A 384 -13.39 7.63 -19.98
N PRO A 385 -12.24 8.01 -19.38
CA PRO A 385 -12.23 8.74 -18.12
C PRO A 385 -12.99 10.06 -18.23
N ALA A 386 -13.81 10.36 -17.23
CA ALA A 386 -14.63 11.56 -17.19
C ALA A 386 -13.81 12.85 -17.34
N GLU A 387 -12.55 12.84 -16.88
CA GLU A 387 -11.61 13.96 -16.95
C GLU A 387 -11.27 14.38 -18.39
N CYS A 388 -11.36 13.46 -19.35
CA CYS A 388 -11.02 13.71 -20.76
C CYS A 388 -12.16 13.40 -21.74
N ALA A 389 -13.36 13.07 -21.24
CA ALA A 389 -14.50 12.69 -22.08
C ALA A 389 -14.85 13.76 -23.13
N ALA A 390 -14.90 15.03 -22.74
CA ALA A 390 -15.21 16.13 -23.66
C ALA A 390 -14.14 16.31 -24.76
N GLU A 391 -12.87 16.08 -24.43
CA GLU A 391 -11.76 16.14 -25.40
C GLU A 391 -11.86 15.00 -26.42
N VAL A 392 -12.10 13.77 -25.95
CA VAL A 392 -12.25 12.59 -26.82
C VAL A 392 -13.49 12.72 -27.69
N GLU A 393 -14.63 13.13 -27.15
CA GLU A 393 -15.87 13.36 -27.91
C GLU A 393 -15.66 14.40 -29.02
N LEU A 394 -14.95 15.50 -28.72
CA LEU A 394 -14.61 16.51 -29.72
C LEU A 394 -13.69 15.95 -30.81
N ALA A 395 -12.68 15.16 -30.44
CA ALA A 395 -11.78 14.51 -31.38
C ALA A 395 -12.51 13.53 -32.30
N VAL A 396 -13.40 12.69 -31.75
CA VAL A 396 -14.29 11.80 -32.52
C VAL A 396 -15.13 12.60 -33.50
N GLY A 397 -15.79 13.67 -33.03
CA GLY A 397 -16.62 14.51 -33.89
C GLY A 397 -15.83 15.19 -35.02
N ILE A 398 -14.57 15.58 -34.77
CA ILE A 398 -13.69 16.12 -35.82
C ILE A 398 -13.30 15.03 -36.83
N ALA A 399 -12.95 13.83 -36.37
CA ALA A 399 -12.61 12.71 -37.24
C ALA A 399 -13.78 12.32 -38.15
N GLU A 400 -14.99 12.19 -37.59
CA GLU A 400 -16.22 11.91 -38.33
C GLU A 400 -16.52 12.99 -39.38
N GLU A 401 -16.45 14.27 -38.99
CA GLU A 401 -16.68 15.38 -39.91
C GLU A 401 -15.66 15.38 -41.06
N ARG A 402 -14.39 15.10 -40.78
CA ARG A 402 -13.35 15.00 -41.82
C ARG A 402 -13.59 13.81 -42.74
N ALA A 403 -14.05 12.67 -42.21
CA ALA A 403 -14.43 11.52 -43.02
C ALA A 403 -15.60 11.87 -43.95
N VAL A 404 -16.64 12.55 -43.45
CA VAL A 404 -17.76 13.06 -44.26
C VAL A 404 -17.25 13.95 -45.40
N VAL A 405 -16.43 14.95 -45.08
CA VAL A 405 -15.86 15.85 -46.09
C VAL A 405 -15.04 15.07 -47.13
N ALA A 406 -14.22 14.11 -46.71
CA ALA A 406 -13.40 13.30 -47.61
C ALA A 406 -14.25 12.43 -48.56
N HIS A 407 -15.32 11.80 -48.07
CA HIS A 407 -16.27 11.04 -48.88
C HIS A 407 -16.97 11.93 -49.93
N LEU A 408 -17.48 13.10 -49.51
CA LEU A 408 -18.16 14.04 -50.42
C LEU A 408 -17.20 14.60 -51.48
N VAL A 409 -16.00 15.03 -51.09
CA VAL A 409 -14.99 15.54 -52.03
C VAL A 409 -14.54 14.48 -53.01
N ARG A 410 -14.39 13.22 -52.57
CA ARG A 410 -14.09 12.07 -53.43
C ARG A 410 -15.22 11.81 -54.44
N GLY A 411 -16.47 11.78 -53.98
CA GLY A 411 -17.62 11.60 -54.85
C GLY A 411 -17.73 12.71 -55.90
N LEU A 412 -17.50 13.96 -55.49
CA LEU A 412 -17.51 15.13 -56.37
C LEU A 412 -16.35 15.12 -57.38
N SER A 413 -15.20 14.55 -57.02
CA SER A 413 -14.04 14.45 -57.90
C SER A 413 -14.17 13.33 -58.95
N LEU A 414 -14.87 12.24 -58.61
CA LEU A 414 -15.22 11.16 -59.54
C LEU A 414 -16.36 11.56 -60.47
N GLY A 415 -16.42 11.01 -61.69
CA GLY A 415 -17.55 11.20 -62.62
C GLY A 415 -17.76 12.63 -63.13
N ARG A 416 -16.68 13.43 -63.21
CA ARG A 416 -16.75 14.81 -63.74
C ARG A 416 -17.20 14.81 -65.19
N VAL A 417 -18.01 15.81 -65.54
CA VAL A 417 -18.38 16.10 -66.92
C VAL A 417 -17.13 16.55 -67.66
N ALA A 418 -16.56 15.68 -68.49
CA ALA A 418 -15.43 15.99 -69.33
C ALA A 418 -15.92 16.34 -70.73
N CYS A 419 -15.43 17.43 -71.29
CA CYS A 419 -15.55 17.73 -72.72
C CYS A 419 -14.29 17.18 -73.41
N ALA A 420 -14.42 16.58 -74.59
CA ALA A 420 -13.23 16.20 -75.34
C ALA A 420 -12.43 17.46 -75.70
N ALA A 421 -11.09 17.39 -75.60
CA ALA A 421 -10.24 18.55 -75.85
C ALA A 421 -10.49 19.11 -77.27
N GLY A 422 -11.10 20.29 -77.35
CA GLY A 422 -11.43 20.96 -78.61
C GLY A 422 -12.87 20.77 -79.12
N SER A 423 -13.73 19.99 -78.44
CA SER A 423 -15.17 19.95 -78.73
C SER A 423 -15.98 20.66 -77.63
N ALA A 424 -17.01 21.39 -78.04
CA ALA A 424 -18.04 21.91 -77.14
C ALA A 424 -19.09 20.83 -76.77
N GLU A 425 -18.92 19.62 -77.30
CA GLU A 425 -19.83 18.50 -77.09
C GLU A 425 -19.45 17.78 -75.79
N ILE A 426 -20.40 17.75 -74.86
CA ILE A 426 -20.29 17.00 -73.61
C ILE A 426 -20.57 15.53 -73.91
N ASP A 427 -19.63 14.65 -73.57
CA ASP A 427 -19.85 13.21 -73.66
C ASP A 427 -20.73 12.75 -72.48
N ALA A 428 -22.04 12.71 -72.70
CA ALA A 428 -23.02 12.28 -71.71
C ALA A 428 -22.82 10.82 -71.27
N ALA A 429 -22.21 9.96 -72.11
CA ALA A 429 -21.96 8.56 -71.78
C ALA A 429 -20.79 8.39 -70.81
N ALA A 430 -19.84 9.33 -70.79
CA ALA A 430 -18.69 9.34 -69.87
C ALA A 430 -19.03 9.91 -68.48
N VAL A 431 -20.19 10.54 -68.30
CA VAL A 431 -20.61 11.08 -66.99
C VAL A 431 -21.02 9.93 -66.09
N GLU A 432 -20.43 9.84 -64.89
CA GLU A 432 -20.78 8.82 -63.89
C GLU A 432 -21.46 9.46 -62.66
N THR A 433 -22.70 9.05 -62.40
CA THR A 433 -23.50 9.43 -61.22
C THR A 433 -23.38 8.46 -60.05
N ALA A 434 -23.23 7.17 -60.35
CA ALA A 434 -23.26 6.11 -59.36
C ALA A 434 -22.19 6.24 -58.25
N PRO A 435 -20.93 6.60 -58.53
CA PRO A 435 -19.92 6.77 -57.49
C PRO A 435 -20.29 7.87 -56.49
N LEU A 436 -20.75 9.03 -56.97
CA LEU A 436 -21.15 10.16 -56.11
C LEU A 436 -22.36 9.80 -55.22
N LEU A 437 -23.37 9.13 -55.78
CA LEU A 437 -24.52 8.67 -55.00
C LEU A 437 -24.13 7.63 -53.95
N SER A 438 -23.15 6.76 -54.25
CA SER A 438 -22.61 5.82 -53.27
C SER A 438 -21.97 6.56 -52.09
N GLU A 439 -21.15 7.57 -52.34
CA GLU A 439 -20.52 8.37 -51.30
C GLU A 439 -21.54 9.15 -50.45
N VAL A 440 -22.55 9.77 -51.09
CA VAL A 440 -23.63 10.46 -50.36
C VAL A 440 -24.41 9.50 -49.46
N ARG A 441 -24.65 8.26 -49.90
CA ARG A 441 -25.30 7.23 -49.06
C ARG A 441 -24.43 6.83 -47.87
N THR A 442 -23.12 6.72 -48.05
CA THR A 442 -22.16 6.44 -46.96
C THR A 442 -22.13 7.56 -45.92
N VAL A 443 -22.34 8.81 -46.36
CA VAL A 443 -22.45 9.98 -45.46
C VAL A 443 -23.79 10.05 -44.74
N GLY A 444 -24.86 9.50 -45.32
CA GLY A 444 -26.21 9.45 -44.73
C GLY A 444 -26.29 9.07 -43.25
N PRO A 445 -25.59 8.00 -42.78
CA PRO A 445 -25.56 7.63 -41.36
C PRO A 445 -24.70 8.53 -40.47
N LEU A 446 -23.81 9.35 -41.04
CA LEU A 446 -22.91 10.21 -40.28
C LEU A 446 -23.59 11.55 -39.96
N GLU A 447 -23.41 12.05 -38.74
CA GLU A 447 -23.99 13.32 -38.33
C GLU A 447 -23.31 14.50 -39.04
N ARG A 448 -24.11 15.31 -39.75
CA ARG A 448 -23.66 16.52 -40.45
C ARG A 448 -23.57 17.68 -39.45
N ARG A 449 -22.46 17.74 -38.71
CA ARG A 449 -22.32 18.64 -37.56
C ARG A 449 -21.91 20.06 -37.97
N THR A 450 -21.13 20.23 -39.04
CA THR A 450 -20.63 21.56 -39.43
C THR A 450 -21.39 22.20 -40.59
N ALA A 451 -21.17 23.50 -40.81
CA ALA A 451 -21.68 24.18 -41.99
C ALA A 451 -21.05 23.62 -43.28
N LEU A 452 -19.78 23.21 -43.23
CA LEU A 452 -19.04 22.71 -44.39
C LEU A 452 -19.62 21.38 -44.90
N SER A 453 -19.78 20.37 -44.03
CA SER A 453 -20.40 19.09 -44.42
C SER A 453 -21.82 19.27 -44.95
N ARG A 454 -22.59 20.20 -44.38
CA ARG A 454 -23.94 20.54 -44.88
C ARG A 454 -23.89 21.11 -46.30
N VAL A 455 -23.06 22.12 -46.55
CA VAL A 455 -22.92 22.74 -47.88
C VAL A 455 -22.41 21.72 -48.90
N LEU A 456 -21.39 20.94 -48.55
CA LEU A 456 -20.85 19.90 -49.43
C LEU A 456 -21.89 18.81 -49.75
N THR A 457 -22.75 18.47 -48.80
CA THR A 457 -23.82 17.48 -49.03
C THR A 457 -24.82 18.02 -50.05
N VAL A 458 -25.29 19.26 -49.88
CA VAL A 458 -26.22 19.90 -50.82
C VAL A 458 -25.59 20.06 -52.21
N ALA A 459 -24.30 20.39 -52.27
CA ALA A 459 -23.55 20.48 -53.51
C ALA A 459 -23.40 19.10 -54.19
N ALA A 460 -23.12 18.05 -53.41
CA ALA A 460 -23.02 16.67 -53.88
C ALA A 460 -24.36 16.15 -54.45
N GLU A 461 -25.47 16.35 -53.73
CA GLU A 461 -26.80 15.97 -54.18
C GLU A 461 -27.20 16.72 -55.45
N SER A 462 -27.01 18.05 -55.48
CA SER A 462 -27.33 18.86 -56.66
C SER A 462 -26.47 18.47 -57.87
N THR A 463 -25.19 18.16 -57.64
CA THR A 463 -24.28 17.67 -58.70
C THR A 463 -24.69 16.30 -59.20
N ALA A 464 -25.15 15.40 -58.32
CA ALA A 464 -25.66 14.10 -58.71
C ALA A 464 -26.91 14.21 -59.59
N SER A 465 -27.85 15.09 -59.22
CA SER A 465 -29.04 15.38 -60.03
C SER A 465 -28.70 15.97 -61.39
N MET A 466 -27.77 16.93 -61.46
CA MET A 466 -27.30 17.49 -62.74
C MET A 466 -26.67 16.41 -63.63
N ARG A 467 -25.79 15.57 -63.07
CA ARG A 467 -25.16 14.46 -63.81
C ARG A 467 -26.20 13.46 -64.31
N ALA A 468 -27.24 13.16 -63.52
CA ALA A 468 -28.33 12.28 -63.94
C ALA A 468 -29.15 12.87 -65.09
N ALA A 469 -29.45 14.17 -65.06
CA ALA A 469 -30.13 14.86 -66.15
C ALA A 469 -29.29 14.86 -67.44
N VAL A 470 -27.97 15.06 -67.33
CA VAL A 470 -27.04 14.96 -68.48
C VAL A 470 -27.01 13.55 -69.05
N GLN A 471 -26.91 12.50 -68.21
CA GLN A 471 -26.96 11.10 -68.64
C GLN A 471 -28.28 10.75 -69.37
N GLN A 472 -29.39 11.39 -69.00
CA GLN A 472 -30.70 11.22 -69.64
C GLN A 472 -30.89 12.06 -70.91
N GLY A 473 -29.95 12.95 -71.24
CA GLY A 473 -30.06 13.91 -72.35
C GLY A 473 -30.99 15.11 -72.08
N SER A 474 -31.41 15.31 -70.82
CA SER A 474 -32.29 16.39 -70.38
C SER A 474 -31.51 17.69 -70.12
N TRP A 475 -30.95 18.29 -71.17
CA TRP A 475 -30.10 19.49 -71.05
C TRP A 475 -30.78 20.70 -70.42
N ALA A 476 -32.09 20.88 -70.65
CA ALA A 476 -32.86 21.97 -70.06
C ALA A 476 -32.97 21.83 -68.53
N GLU A 477 -33.17 20.61 -68.04
CA GLU A 477 -33.23 20.31 -66.60
C GLU A 477 -31.86 20.49 -65.96
N ALA A 478 -30.80 19.99 -66.60
CA ALA A 478 -29.43 20.20 -66.14
C ALA A 478 -29.08 21.70 -66.03
N ALA A 479 -29.49 22.52 -67.00
CA ALA A 479 -29.28 23.97 -66.97
C ALA A 479 -30.08 24.66 -65.86
N GLN A 480 -31.34 24.26 -65.63
CA GLN A 480 -32.16 24.78 -64.53
C GLN A 480 -31.54 24.45 -63.16
N LEU A 481 -31.10 23.20 -62.97
CA LEU A 481 -30.44 22.77 -61.73
C LEU A 481 -29.12 23.52 -61.50
N ALA A 482 -28.34 23.75 -62.55
CA ALA A 482 -27.10 24.52 -62.47
C ALA A 482 -27.36 25.99 -62.08
N ALA A 483 -28.37 26.63 -62.70
CA ALA A 483 -28.76 28.00 -62.38
C ALA A 483 -29.23 28.11 -60.92
N ALA A 484 -30.09 27.20 -60.47
CA ALA A 484 -30.57 27.15 -59.08
C ALA A 484 -29.44 26.88 -58.06
N GLN A 485 -28.39 26.17 -58.46
CA GLN A 485 -27.21 25.96 -57.61
C GLN A 485 -26.35 27.22 -57.52
N LEU A 486 -26.14 27.94 -58.63
CA LEU A 486 -25.42 29.21 -58.64
C LEU A 486 -26.12 30.28 -57.81
N GLU A 487 -27.45 30.36 -57.88
CA GLU A 487 -28.25 31.26 -57.07
C GLU A 487 -28.12 30.95 -55.57
N ARG A 488 -28.24 29.68 -55.18
CA ARG A 488 -28.02 29.23 -53.78
C ARG A 488 -26.62 29.51 -53.26
N LEU A 489 -25.58 29.39 -54.12
CA LEU A 489 -24.21 29.74 -53.74
C LEU A 489 -24.05 31.25 -53.56
N ALA A 490 -24.68 32.05 -54.42
CA ALA A 490 -24.65 33.51 -54.32
C ALA A 490 -25.41 34.05 -53.09
N GLU A 491 -26.39 33.31 -52.56
CA GLU A 491 -27.08 33.65 -51.31
C GLU A 491 -26.30 33.23 -50.04
N ALA A 492 -25.36 32.29 -50.17
CA ALA A 492 -24.60 31.74 -49.05
C ALA A 492 -23.28 32.48 -48.77
N ASP A 493 -22.72 33.16 -49.77
CA ASP A 493 -21.60 34.12 -49.66
C ASP A 493 -22.10 35.49 -49.15
#